data_AF-A0A370I7Z1-F1
#
_entry.id   AF-A0A370I7Z1-F1
#
_cell.length_a   1.000
_cell.length_b   1.000
_cell.length_c   1.000
_cell.angle_alpha   90.00
_cell.angle_beta   90.00
_cell.angle_gamma   90.00
#
_symmetry.space_group_name_H-M   'P 1'
#
loop_
_entity.id
_entity.type
_entity.pdbx_description
1 polymer ?
#
loop_
_entity_poly.entity_id
_entity_poly.type
_entity_poly.pdbx_seq_one_letter_code
_entity_poly.pdbx_strand_id
1 'polypeptide(L)'
;MPIAFETKGLQQFDHSRWGNPATGDVVTLTYIDQVPDLPAGLGDQETLRRRLTELQAEFGCLIEAHAITVDGQPALLRLEKFPLEGRQSGLGFTAGLVIPKATCSAILKIMCMETGRSGVREAAVVPKVGFQNMFPPHPYAPEIKGKLPYNAADDARWDPQFPGHPLTRARGWITYISRTARIDPRFAALPPFVAPTPTPPPAAQTVAIPTGTRAETTAIPTSPVRAETVPIRRG
;
A
#
# COMPACT_ATOMS: atom_id res chain seq x y z
N MET A 1 12.80 -19.04 14.90
CA MET A 1 12.10 -17.86 14.35
C MET A 1 12.53 -17.74 12.90
N PRO A 2 11.65 -17.45 11.94
CA PRO A 2 12.00 -17.50 10.51
C PRO A 2 13.02 -16.43 10.10
N ILE A 3 13.09 -15.31 10.84
CA ILE A 3 14.03 -14.21 10.63
C ILE A 3 14.71 -13.92 11.98
N ALA A 4 16.04 -13.87 11.97
CA ALA A 4 16.87 -13.30 13.02
C ALA A 4 17.43 -11.95 12.55
N PHE A 5 17.55 -10.99 13.46
CA PHE A 5 18.02 -9.64 13.14
C PHE A 5 18.70 -9.00 14.36
N GLU A 6 19.50 -7.95 14.13
CA GLU A 6 20.17 -7.20 15.20
C GLU A 6 19.15 -6.40 16.03
N THR A 7 19.16 -6.61 17.34
CA THR A 7 18.22 -5.99 18.29
C THR A 7 18.87 -4.92 19.18
N LYS A 8 20.17 -4.62 18.99
CA LYS A 8 20.89 -3.58 19.74
C LYS A 8 20.12 -2.25 19.77
N GLY A 9 19.84 -1.77 20.98
CA GLY A 9 19.08 -0.53 21.22
C GLY A 9 17.56 -0.73 21.26
N LEU A 10 17.05 -1.94 21.06
CA LEU A 10 15.66 -2.31 21.24
C LEU A 10 15.48 -3.08 22.56
N GLN A 11 14.41 -2.77 23.28
CA GLN A 11 13.93 -3.55 24.42
C GLN A 11 12.91 -4.56 23.91
N GLN A 12 13.08 -5.84 24.26
CA GLN A 12 12.09 -6.87 23.94
C GLN A 12 10.85 -6.74 24.84
N PHE A 13 9.66 -6.78 24.25
CA PHE A 13 8.39 -6.82 24.97
C PHE A 13 7.85 -8.25 25.07
N ASP A 14 7.97 -9.01 23.98
CA ASP A 14 7.64 -10.44 23.92
C ASP A 14 8.45 -11.15 22.80
N HIS A 15 8.19 -12.44 22.58
CA HIS A 15 8.87 -13.27 21.58
C HIS A 15 8.78 -12.75 20.12
N SER A 16 7.87 -11.80 19.84
CA SER A 16 7.54 -11.28 18.51
C SER A 16 7.67 -9.76 18.39
N ARG A 17 7.87 -9.02 19.50
CA ARG A 17 7.84 -7.56 19.53
C ARG A 17 8.97 -6.95 20.35
N TRP A 18 9.55 -5.88 19.82
CA TRP A 18 10.56 -5.05 20.47
C TRP A 18 10.22 -3.57 20.29
N GLY A 19 10.61 -2.72 21.23
CA GLY A 19 10.47 -1.26 21.14
C GLY A 19 11.79 -0.55 21.35
N ASN A 20 12.01 0.56 20.64
CA ASN A 20 13.11 1.46 20.91
C ASN A 20 12.68 2.47 22.00
N PRO A 21 13.24 2.43 23.23
CA PRO A 21 12.80 3.30 24.32
C PRO A 21 13.13 4.79 24.09
N ALA A 22 14.07 5.12 23.20
CA ALA A 22 14.46 6.50 22.90
C ALA A 22 13.53 7.17 21.87
N THR A 23 12.86 6.40 21.00
CA THR A 23 12.03 6.94 19.91
C THR A 23 10.57 6.51 19.96
N GLY A 24 10.23 5.46 20.72
CA GLY A 24 8.92 4.82 20.71
C GLY A 24 8.64 3.98 19.46
N ASP A 25 9.64 3.76 18.60
CA ASP A 25 9.49 2.91 17.41
C ASP A 25 9.30 1.44 17.81
N VAL A 26 8.40 0.73 17.13
CA VAL A 26 8.05 -0.67 17.47
C VAL A 26 8.40 -1.58 16.30
N VAL A 27 9.17 -2.64 16.58
CA VAL A 27 9.50 -3.72 15.64
C VAL A 27 8.62 -4.93 15.94
N THR A 28 8.02 -5.52 14.91
CA THR A 28 7.24 -6.75 15.00
C THR A 28 7.76 -7.80 14.01
N LEU A 29 7.89 -9.04 14.47
CA LEU A 29 8.10 -10.21 13.63
C LEU A 29 6.82 -11.06 13.64
N THR A 30 6.28 -11.35 12.46
CA THR A 30 5.07 -12.16 12.28
C THR A 30 5.37 -13.31 11.34
N TYR A 31 4.92 -14.51 11.69
CA TYR A 31 4.84 -15.65 10.79
C TYR A 31 3.36 -15.90 10.47
N ILE A 32 3.03 -16.00 9.18
CA ILE A 32 1.68 -16.29 8.71
C ILE A 32 1.70 -17.64 8.02
N ASP A 33 1.02 -18.64 8.61
CA ASP A 33 0.97 -20.02 8.11
C ASP A 33 -0.14 -20.21 7.05
N GLN A 34 -0.19 -19.28 6.09
CA GLN A 34 -1.15 -19.26 4.99
C GLN A 34 -0.46 -18.76 3.72
N VAL A 35 -1.00 -19.14 2.56
CA VAL A 35 -0.54 -18.65 1.24
C VAL A 35 -0.41 -17.12 1.29
N PRO A 36 0.76 -16.55 0.92
CA PRO A 36 0.95 -15.10 0.97
C PRO A 36 -0.07 -14.35 0.12
N ASP A 37 -0.80 -13.44 0.75
CA ASP A 37 -1.71 -12.50 0.09
C ASP A 37 -0.90 -11.35 -0.55
N LEU A 38 -0.08 -11.70 -1.54
CA LEU A 38 0.62 -10.77 -2.40
C LEU A 38 -0.15 -10.66 -3.72
N PRO A 39 -0.56 -9.44 -4.15
CA PRO A 39 -1.47 -9.29 -5.28
C PRO A 39 -0.81 -9.50 -6.65
N ALA A 40 0.52 -9.69 -6.68
CA ALA A 40 1.30 -10.12 -7.83
C ALA A 40 2.62 -10.74 -7.38
N GLY A 41 3.39 -11.30 -8.31
CA GLY A 41 4.71 -11.86 -8.03
C GLY A 41 5.79 -10.81 -7.86
N LEU A 42 6.84 -11.13 -7.09
CA LEU A 42 8.00 -10.24 -6.89
C LEU A 42 8.73 -9.88 -8.20
N GLY A 43 8.60 -10.70 -9.25
CA GLY A 43 9.14 -10.42 -10.59
C GLY A 43 8.30 -9.42 -11.41
N ASP A 44 7.01 -9.28 -11.12
CA ASP A 44 6.11 -8.32 -11.78
C ASP A 44 5.98 -7.05 -10.94
N GLN A 45 7.02 -6.22 -10.98
CA GLN A 45 7.07 -5.01 -10.13
C GLN A 45 6.01 -3.97 -10.48
N GLU A 46 5.51 -3.93 -11.73
CA GLU A 46 4.50 -2.95 -12.14
C GLU A 46 3.15 -3.31 -11.55
N THR A 47 2.65 -4.53 -11.80
CA THR A 47 1.38 -4.99 -11.24
C THR A 47 1.45 -5.01 -9.71
N LEU A 48 2.55 -5.49 -9.13
CA LEU A 48 2.73 -5.54 -7.68
C LEU A 48 2.63 -4.16 -7.05
N ARG A 49 3.34 -3.16 -7.59
CA ARG A 49 3.29 -1.78 -7.07
C ARG A 49 1.90 -1.18 -7.19
N ARG A 50 1.25 -1.31 -8.36
CA ARG A 50 -0.09 -0.77 -8.60
C ARG A 50 -1.11 -1.37 -7.64
N ARG A 51 -1.15 -2.70 -7.53
CA ARG A 51 -2.11 -3.39 -6.63
C ARG A 51 -1.83 -3.14 -5.16
N LEU A 52 -0.56 -3.00 -4.74
CA LEU A 52 -0.24 -2.59 -3.37
C LEU A 52 -0.69 -1.14 -3.10
N THR A 53 -0.62 -0.24 -4.07
CA THR A 53 -1.22 1.10 -3.94
C THR A 53 -2.74 1.05 -3.85
N GLU A 54 -3.41 0.22 -4.64
CA GLU A 54 -4.87 0.00 -4.55
C GLU A 54 -5.27 -0.49 -3.14
N LEU A 55 -4.60 -1.50 -2.61
CA LEU A 55 -4.88 -2.04 -1.27
C LEU A 55 -4.55 -1.03 -0.15
N GLN A 56 -3.42 -0.33 -0.24
CA GLN A 56 -3.01 0.62 0.80
C GLN A 56 -3.84 1.92 0.77
N ALA A 57 -4.54 2.23 -0.33
CA ALA A 57 -5.37 3.42 -0.45
C ALA A 57 -6.52 3.49 0.57
N GLU A 58 -7.03 2.35 1.04
CA GLU A 58 -8.07 2.30 2.10
C GLU A 58 -7.53 2.77 3.46
N PHE A 59 -6.26 2.44 3.77
CA PHE A 59 -5.66 2.68 5.08
C PHE A 59 -4.77 3.94 5.14
N GLY A 60 -4.22 4.36 4.00
CA GLY A 60 -3.32 5.51 3.91
C GLY A 60 -2.74 5.68 2.51
N CYS A 61 -1.41 5.57 2.39
CA CYS A 61 -0.68 5.73 1.13
C CYS A 61 0.57 4.83 1.12
N LEU A 62 0.83 4.15 0.00
CA LEU A 62 2.12 3.49 -0.25
C LEU A 62 3.16 4.55 -0.60
N ILE A 63 4.41 4.37 -0.16
CA ILE A 63 5.53 5.29 -0.47
C ILE A 63 6.51 4.58 -1.41
N GLU A 64 6.94 3.38 -1.03
CA GLU A 64 7.90 2.56 -1.78
C GLU A 64 7.48 1.10 -1.75
N ALA A 65 7.72 0.39 -2.85
CA ALA A 65 7.68 -1.07 -2.89
C ALA A 65 8.75 -1.61 -3.84
N HIS A 66 9.56 -2.54 -3.37
CA HIS A 66 10.71 -3.09 -4.09
C HIS A 66 10.84 -4.58 -3.84
N ALA A 67 10.98 -5.38 -4.90
CA ALA A 67 11.51 -6.73 -4.75
C ALA A 67 13.03 -6.63 -4.53
N ILE A 68 13.50 -7.26 -3.45
CA ILE A 68 14.91 -7.30 -3.04
C ILE A 68 15.31 -8.73 -2.64
N THR A 69 16.57 -8.92 -2.28
CA THR A 69 17.07 -10.18 -1.71
C THR A 69 17.54 -9.94 -0.28
N VAL A 70 17.14 -10.81 0.65
CA VAL A 70 17.55 -10.79 2.07
C VAL A 70 18.08 -12.17 2.43
N ASP A 71 19.36 -12.27 2.79
CA ASP A 71 20.06 -13.54 3.08
C ASP A 71 19.84 -14.63 2.00
N GLY A 72 19.91 -14.21 0.73
CA GLY A 72 19.67 -15.08 -0.43
C GLY A 72 18.18 -15.38 -0.74
N GLN A 73 17.23 -14.95 0.09
CA GLN A 73 15.80 -15.16 -0.16
C GLN A 73 15.16 -13.95 -0.87
N PRO A 74 14.28 -14.17 -1.88
CA PRO A 74 13.46 -13.11 -2.44
C PRO A 74 12.52 -12.51 -1.38
N ALA A 75 12.44 -11.18 -1.33
CA ALA A 75 11.61 -10.46 -0.37
C ALA A 75 10.96 -9.23 -1.01
N LEU A 76 9.77 -8.85 -0.54
CA LEU A 76 9.19 -7.53 -0.76
C LEU A 76 9.59 -6.60 0.38
N LEU A 77 10.32 -5.53 0.06
CA LEU A 77 10.45 -4.36 0.92
C LEU A 77 9.32 -3.39 0.59
N ARG A 78 8.55 -2.97 1.59
CA ARG A 78 7.48 -1.97 1.45
C ARG A 78 7.62 -0.85 2.48
N LEU A 79 7.36 0.39 2.07
CA LEU A 79 7.14 1.52 2.97
C LEU A 79 5.77 2.14 2.70
N GLU A 80 5.06 2.44 3.76
CA GLU A 80 3.69 2.94 3.75
C GLU A 80 3.48 3.97 4.88
N LYS A 81 2.53 4.88 4.70
CA LYS A 81 2.09 5.83 5.72
C LYS A 81 0.59 5.72 5.96
N PHE A 82 0.16 6.05 7.17
CA PHE A 82 -1.23 5.99 7.64
C PHE A 82 -1.48 7.08 8.69
N PRO A 83 -2.72 7.57 8.86
CA PRO A 83 -3.05 8.50 9.92
C PRO A 83 -3.05 7.79 11.28
N LEU A 84 -2.59 8.46 12.34
CA LEU A 84 -2.64 7.92 13.70
C LEU A 84 -4.07 8.01 14.25
N GLU A 85 -4.64 6.85 14.61
CA GLU A 85 -5.99 6.78 15.17
C GLU A 85 -6.10 7.48 16.53
N GLY A 86 -7.29 8.01 16.83
CA GLY A 86 -7.56 8.74 18.08
C GLY A 86 -6.87 10.11 18.20
N ARG A 87 -6.20 10.61 17.15
CA ARG A 87 -5.55 11.94 17.12
C ARG A 87 -6.17 12.84 16.06
N GLN A 88 -6.20 14.16 16.32
CA GLN A 88 -6.63 15.16 15.33
C GLN A 88 -5.65 15.32 14.16
N SER A 89 -4.38 14.97 14.37
CA SER A 89 -3.33 14.98 13.34
C SER A 89 -2.19 14.05 13.75
N GLY A 90 -1.31 13.73 12.79
CA GLY A 90 -0.14 12.89 12.98
C GLY A 90 -0.13 11.66 12.09
N LEU A 91 1.04 11.33 11.56
CA LEU A 91 1.27 10.18 10.69
C LEU A 91 2.07 9.08 11.38
N GLY A 92 1.66 7.84 11.13
CA GLY A 92 2.47 6.65 11.32
C GLY A 92 3.08 6.23 9.99
N PHE A 93 4.29 5.70 10.05
CA PHE A 93 5.03 5.15 8.93
C PHE A 93 5.46 3.73 9.27
N THR A 94 5.25 2.78 8.36
CA THR A 94 5.75 1.42 8.50
C THR A 94 6.71 1.09 7.37
N ALA A 95 7.82 0.45 7.72
CA ALA A 95 8.74 -0.17 6.76
C ALA A 95 8.82 -1.67 7.08
N GLY A 96 8.70 -2.54 6.08
CA GLY A 96 8.66 -3.97 6.31
C GLY A 96 9.26 -4.82 5.19
N LEU A 97 9.81 -5.96 5.59
CA LEU A 97 10.22 -7.07 4.74
C LEU A 97 9.14 -8.15 4.82
N VAL A 98 8.63 -8.59 3.68
CA VAL A 98 7.80 -9.80 3.54
C VAL A 98 8.61 -10.82 2.74
N ILE A 99 8.84 -11.99 3.32
CA ILE A 99 9.56 -13.09 2.68
C ILE A 99 8.55 -14.20 2.40
N PRO A 100 8.02 -14.29 1.17
CA PRO A 100 6.94 -15.19 0.83
C PRO A 100 7.45 -16.59 0.44
N LYS A 101 6.74 -17.61 0.87
CA LYS A 101 6.88 -19.02 0.48
C LYS A 101 5.55 -19.54 -0.07
N ALA A 102 5.53 -20.74 -0.65
CA ALA A 102 4.32 -21.25 -1.31
C ALA A 102 3.07 -21.28 -0.40
N THR A 103 3.25 -21.56 0.89
CA THR A 103 2.17 -21.79 1.86
C THR A 103 2.25 -20.92 3.13
N CYS A 104 3.24 -20.04 3.23
CA CYS A 104 3.46 -19.21 4.42
C CYS A 104 4.26 -17.94 4.09
N SER A 105 4.31 -16.97 5.00
CA SER A 105 5.25 -15.85 4.93
C SER A 105 5.85 -15.49 6.28
N ALA A 106 7.05 -14.91 6.24
CA ALA A 106 7.66 -14.26 7.38
C ALA A 106 7.72 -12.74 7.12
N ILE A 107 7.25 -11.95 8.09
CA ILE A 107 7.12 -10.50 7.97
C ILE A 107 7.88 -9.85 9.13
N LEU A 108 8.91 -9.07 8.83
CA LEU A 108 9.62 -8.24 9.80
C LEU A 108 9.35 -6.76 9.49
N LYS A 109 8.74 -6.03 10.43
CA LYS A 109 8.24 -4.68 10.22
C LYS A 109 8.68 -3.75 11.35
N ILE A 110 9.06 -2.52 11.04
CA ILE A 110 9.15 -1.42 12.00
C ILE A 110 8.00 -0.43 11.77
N MET A 111 7.42 0.07 12.86
CA MET A 111 6.48 1.18 12.90
C MET A 111 7.15 2.38 13.59
N CYS A 112 7.24 3.49 12.87
CA CYS A 112 7.75 4.76 13.35
C CYS A 112 6.63 5.80 13.32
N MET A 113 6.38 6.48 14.44
CA MET A 113 5.30 7.46 14.55
C MET A 113 5.84 8.89 14.65
N GLU A 114 5.05 9.86 14.19
CA GLU A 114 5.25 11.26 14.58
C GLU A 114 4.99 11.43 16.08
N THR A 115 5.93 12.12 16.73
CA THR A 115 5.88 12.50 18.14
C THR A 115 6.06 14.02 18.25
N GLY A 116 5.27 14.67 19.11
CA GLY A 116 5.22 16.12 19.19
C GLY A 116 4.46 16.75 18.01
N ARG A 117 5.07 17.75 17.36
CA ARG A 117 4.43 18.53 16.28
C ARG A 117 4.48 17.77 14.95
N SER A 118 3.31 17.42 14.41
CA SER A 118 3.17 16.80 13.09
C SER A 118 3.41 17.78 11.94
N GLY A 119 3.74 17.25 10.75
CA GLY A 119 3.78 18.02 9.50
C GLY A 119 5.00 18.94 9.33
N VAL A 120 6.02 18.79 10.18
CA VAL A 120 7.23 19.65 10.17
C VAL A 120 8.05 19.44 8.90
N ARG A 121 8.16 18.19 8.42
CA ARG A 121 8.87 17.85 7.18
C ARG A 121 8.16 18.47 5.97
N GLU A 122 6.84 18.35 5.93
CA GLU A 122 5.99 18.91 4.90
C GLU A 122 6.11 20.43 4.83
N ALA A 123 5.94 21.11 5.96
CA ALA A 123 6.03 22.58 6.04
C ALA A 123 7.40 23.11 5.59
N ALA A 124 8.48 22.36 5.83
CA ALA A 124 9.83 22.71 5.40
C ALA A 124 10.14 22.35 3.92
N VAL A 125 9.36 21.44 3.31
CA VAL A 125 9.50 21.06 1.89
C VAL A 125 8.64 21.93 0.96
N VAL A 126 7.43 22.35 1.38
CA VAL A 126 6.55 23.26 0.61
C VAL A 126 7.28 24.46 -0.03
N PRO A 127 8.08 25.27 0.69
CA PRO A 127 8.76 26.42 0.08
C PRO A 127 9.86 26.03 -0.93
N LYS A 128 10.28 24.77 -0.97
CA LYS A 128 11.32 24.25 -1.88
C LYS A 128 10.74 23.67 -3.18
N VAL A 129 9.51 23.15 -3.14
CA VAL A 129 8.84 22.54 -4.30
C VAL A 129 7.68 23.37 -4.86
N GLY A 130 7.13 24.29 -4.07
CA GLY A 130 5.89 25.02 -4.38
C GLY A 130 4.65 24.20 -3.98
N PHE A 131 3.65 24.88 -3.40
CA PHE A 131 2.43 24.22 -2.88
C PHE A 131 1.71 23.36 -3.94
N GLN A 132 1.67 23.83 -5.19
CA GLN A 132 1.08 23.14 -6.32
C GLN A 132 1.76 21.80 -6.67
N ASN A 133 3.03 21.63 -6.30
CA ASN A 133 3.80 20.40 -6.54
C ASN A 133 3.89 19.51 -5.30
N MET A 134 3.23 19.87 -4.19
CA MET A 134 3.35 19.18 -2.91
C MET A 134 2.68 17.80 -2.92
N PHE A 135 1.59 17.65 -3.67
CA PHE A 135 0.78 16.43 -3.74
C PHE A 135 0.63 15.97 -5.20
N PRO A 136 1.70 15.49 -5.85
CA PRO A 136 1.62 14.99 -7.21
C PRO A 136 0.81 13.67 -7.26
N PRO A 137 0.31 13.25 -8.44
CA PRO A 137 -0.31 11.94 -8.61
C PRO A 137 0.60 10.81 -8.14
N HIS A 138 0.01 9.73 -7.60
CA HIS A 138 0.77 8.61 -7.06
C HIS A 138 1.56 7.90 -8.18
N PRO A 139 2.89 7.68 -8.04
CA PRO A 139 3.75 7.24 -9.15
C PRO A 139 3.41 5.86 -9.72
N TYR A 140 2.80 4.98 -8.93
CA TYR A 140 2.43 3.62 -9.36
C TYR A 140 0.96 3.45 -9.78
N ALA A 141 0.11 4.47 -9.53
CA ALA A 141 -1.31 4.44 -9.86
C ALA A 141 -1.87 5.89 -9.82
N PRO A 142 -1.56 6.73 -10.82
CA PRO A 142 -1.88 8.17 -10.82
C PRO A 142 -3.38 8.49 -10.67
N GLU A 143 -4.25 7.55 -11.03
CA GLU A 143 -5.70 7.64 -10.94
C GLU A 143 -6.26 7.46 -9.51
N ILE A 144 -5.46 6.88 -8.60
CA ILE A 144 -5.94 6.48 -7.27
C ILE A 144 -5.90 7.65 -6.28
N LYS A 145 -7.02 7.83 -5.57
CA LYS A 145 -7.16 8.78 -4.46
C LYS A 145 -7.44 7.98 -3.18
N GLY A 146 -6.37 7.71 -2.42
CA GLY A 146 -6.45 7.04 -1.12
C GLY A 146 -6.74 7.97 0.04
N LYS A 147 -6.82 7.38 1.24
CA LYS A 147 -7.04 8.05 2.53
C LYS A 147 -5.94 9.07 2.87
N LEU A 148 -4.73 8.90 2.32
CA LEU A 148 -3.68 9.91 2.32
C LEU A 148 -3.16 10.15 0.89
N PRO A 149 -2.77 11.39 0.53
CA PRO A 149 -2.12 11.66 -0.75
C PRO A 149 -0.65 11.20 -0.73
N TYR A 150 -0.15 10.82 -1.90
CA TYR A 150 1.29 10.79 -2.14
C TYR A 150 1.85 12.22 -2.03
N ASN A 151 3.03 12.38 -1.45
CA ASN A 151 3.54 13.69 -1.05
C ASN A 151 5.00 13.87 -1.49
N ALA A 152 5.33 15.01 -2.08
CA ALA A 152 6.69 15.35 -2.50
C ALA A 152 7.70 15.41 -1.34
N ALA A 153 7.23 15.54 -0.09
CA ALA A 153 8.03 15.40 1.12
C ALA A 153 8.38 13.94 1.46
N ASP A 154 7.64 12.94 0.98
CA ASP A 154 7.95 11.53 1.23
C ASP A 154 9.30 11.13 0.61
N ASP A 155 9.74 11.80 -0.46
CA ASP A 155 10.99 11.53 -1.19
C ASP A 155 12.23 11.42 -0.28
N ALA A 156 13.03 10.37 -0.49
CA ALA A 156 14.23 10.07 0.28
C ALA A 156 15.31 11.16 0.22
N ARG A 157 15.32 12.02 -0.82
CA ARG A 157 16.26 13.15 -0.92
C ARG A 157 16.17 14.15 0.24
N TRP A 158 15.04 14.16 0.96
CA TRP A 158 14.84 15.01 2.14
C TRP A 158 15.38 14.39 3.43
N ASP A 159 15.56 13.06 3.49
CA ASP A 159 15.92 12.34 4.72
C ASP A 159 17.14 12.92 5.47
N PRO A 160 18.25 13.33 4.80
CA PRO A 160 19.40 13.94 5.48
C PRO A 160 19.08 15.25 6.24
N GLN A 161 18.02 15.96 5.85
CA GLN A 161 17.57 17.19 6.50
C GLN A 161 16.64 16.92 7.69
N PHE A 162 16.11 15.69 7.80
CA PHE A 162 15.15 15.30 8.83
C PHE A 162 15.54 13.95 9.46
N PRO A 163 16.74 13.81 10.07
CA PRO A 163 17.22 12.54 10.63
C PRO A 163 16.29 11.99 11.73
N GLY A 164 15.63 12.87 12.48
CA GLY A 164 14.67 12.49 13.53
C GLY A 164 13.25 12.16 13.02
N HIS A 165 12.93 12.35 11.74
CA HIS A 165 11.57 12.14 11.22
C HIS A 165 11.23 10.65 11.06
N PRO A 166 10.02 10.20 11.42
CA PRO A 166 9.66 8.77 11.41
C PRO A 166 9.92 8.05 10.09
N LEU A 167 9.62 8.66 8.93
CA LEU A 167 9.94 8.07 7.63
C LEU A 167 11.45 7.84 7.43
N THR A 168 12.29 8.80 7.87
CA THR A 168 13.75 8.70 7.82
C THR A 168 14.24 7.56 8.71
N ARG A 169 13.69 7.45 9.94
CA ARG A 169 14.01 6.36 10.87
C ARG A 169 13.63 5.00 10.29
N ALA A 170 12.44 4.90 9.71
CA ALA A 170 11.93 3.68 9.09
C ALA A 170 12.80 3.23 7.90
N ARG A 171 13.18 4.15 6.99
CA ARG A 171 14.13 3.88 5.89
C ARG A 171 15.51 3.47 6.39
N GLY A 172 16.07 4.19 7.35
CA GLY A 172 17.38 3.88 7.93
C GLY A 172 17.41 2.48 8.54
N TRP A 173 16.38 2.15 9.33
CA TRP A 173 16.24 0.83 9.96
C TRP A 173 16.07 -0.29 8.92
N ILE A 174 15.14 -0.16 7.97
CA ILE A 174 14.88 -1.24 7.00
C ILE A 174 16.05 -1.46 6.03
N THR A 175 16.80 -0.39 5.71
CA THR A 175 18.03 -0.45 4.90
C THR A 175 19.16 -1.17 5.63
N TYR A 176 19.26 -0.99 6.94
CA TYR A 176 20.21 -1.73 7.77
C TYR A 176 19.81 -3.21 7.88
N ILE A 177 18.56 -3.47 8.27
CA ILE A 177 18.04 -4.81 8.54
C ILE A 177 18.01 -5.70 7.29
N SER A 178 17.68 -5.16 6.11
CA SER A 178 17.74 -5.92 4.85
C SER A 178 19.14 -6.46 4.50
N ARG A 179 20.20 -5.88 5.09
CA ARG A 179 21.60 -6.30 4.89
C ARG A 179 22.12 -7.20 6.03
N THR A 180 21.58 -7.07 7.23
CA THR A 180 22.08 -7.75 8.45
C THR A 180 21.21 -8.88 8.96
N ALA A 181 19.94 -8.95 8.54
CA ALA A 181 19.06 -10.06 8.87
C ALA A 181 19.61 -11.41 8.37
N ARG A 182 19.24 -12.47 9.07
CA ARG A 182 19.52 -13.86 8.72
C ARG A 182 18.23 -14.66 8.69
N ILE A 183 18.11 -15.55 7.72
CA ILE A 183 16.91 -16.37 7.53
C ILE A 183 17.17 -17.78 8.06
N ASP A 184 16.23 -18.31 8.84
CA ASP A 184 16.34 -19.68 9.36
C ASP A 184 16.46 -20.66 8.18
N PRO A 185 17.51 -21.50 8.10
CA PRO A 185 17.71 -22.41 6.97
C PRO A 185 16.53 -23.33 6.68
N ARG A 186 15.73 -23.70 7.70
CA ARG A 186 14.52 -24.52 7.53
C ARG A 186 13.41 -23.74 6.84
N PHE A 187 13.26 -22.45 7.16
CA PHE A 187 12.34 -21.56 6.45
C PHE A 187 12.85 -21.25 5.04
N ALA A 188 14.16 -21.00 4.87
CA ALA A 188 14.79 -20.76 3.57
C ALA A 188 14.60 -21.94 2.60
N ALA A 189 14.62 -23.18 3.10
CA ALA A 189 14.40 -24.39 2.31
C ALA A 189 12.94 -24.64 1.88
N LEU A 190 11.97 -23.88 2.40
CA LEU A 190 10.56 -24.02 1.98
C LEU A 190 10.36 -23.64 0.50
N PRO A 191 9.39 -24.26 -0.20
CA PRO A 191 9.12 -23.96 -1.61
C PRO A 191 8.85 -22.47 -1.87
N PRO A 192 9.35 -21.91 -2.97
CA PRO A 192 9.19 -20.49 -3.29
C PRO A 192 7.71 -20.13 -3.52
N PHE A 193 7.34 -18.90 -3.20
CA PHE A 193 6.05 -18.36 -3.59
C PHE A 193 5.95 -18.24 -5.12
N VAL A 194 4.91 -18.85 -5.68
CA VAL A 194 4.51 -18.64 -7.07
C VAL A 194 3.26 -17.77 -7.03
N ALA A 195 3.30 -16.64 -7.74
CA ALA A 195 2.18 -15.70 -7.78
C ALA A 195 0.95 -16.33 -8.42
N PRO A 196 -0.27 -15.90 -8.04
CA PRO A 196 -1.46 -16.23 -8.82
C PRO A 196 -1.27 -15.73 -10.26
N THR A 197 -1.35 -16.66 -11.23
CA THR A 197 -1.40 -16.30 -12.65
C THR A 197 -2.58 -15.35 -12.86
N PRO A 198 -2.42 -14.20 -13.54
CA PRO A 198 -3.55 -13.31 -13.80
C PRO A 198 -4.60 -14.06 -14.63
N THR A 199 -5.77 -14.29 -14.04
CA THR A 199 -6.92 -14.84 -14.75
C THR A 199 -7.22 -13.90 -15.92
N PRO A 200 -7.18 -14.38 -17.19
CA PRO A 200 -7.54 -13.52 -18.31
C PRO A 200 -8.98 -13.03 -18.10
N PRO A 201 -9.29 -11.77 -18.46
CA PRO A 201 -10.66 -11.28 -18.35
C PRO A 201 -11.58 -12.21 -19.14
N PRO A 202 -12.78 -12.53 -18.62
CA PRO A 202 -13.71 -13.40 -19.32
C PRO A 202 -13.93 -12.84 -20.73
N ALA A 203 -13.67 -13.67 -21.75
CA ALA A 203 -13.75 -13.26 -23.13
C ALA A 203 -15.12 -12.60 -23.36
N ALA A 204 -15.11 -11.36 -23.85
CA ALA A 204 -16.33 -10.61 -24.11
C ALA A 204 -17.21 -11.48 -25.02
N GLN A 205 -18.34 -11.94 -24.49
CA GLN A 205 -19.28 -12.72 -25.26
C GLN A 205 -19.84 -11.79 -26.33
N THR A 206 -19.32 -11.90 -27.54
CA THR A 206 -19.91 -11.27 -28.72
C THR A 206 -21.30 -11.84 -28.90
N VAL A 207 -22.30 -11.16 -28.35
CA VAL A 207 -23.71 -11.47 -28.58
C VAL A 207 -23.95 -11.24 -30.06
N ALA A 208 -23.90 -12.34 -30.83
CA ALA A 208 -24.25 -12.33 -32.23
C ALA A 208 -25.74 -11.96 -32.32
N ILE A 209 -26.01 -10.72 -32.74
CA ILE A 209 -27.37 -10.25 -32.99
C ILE A 209 -27.91 -11.07 -34.17
N PRO A 210 -28.98 -11.86 -34.01
CA PRO A 210 -29.55 -12.62 -35.12
C PRO A 210 -30.21 -11.66 -36.11
N THR A 211 -29.78 -11.72 -37.37
CA THR A 211 -30.37 -10.92 -38.46
C THR A 211 -31.49 -11.71 -39.13
N GLY A 212 -32.72 -11.19 -39.05
CA GLY A 212 -33.95 -11.80 -39.60
C GLY A 212 -35.04 -11.92 -38.50
N THR A 213 -36.33 -11.64 -38.73
CA THR A 213 -37.09 -11.67 -40.00
C THR A 213 -38.24 -10.64 -39.98
N ARG A 214 -38.70 -10.23 -41.17
CA ARG A 214 -39.79 -9.26 -41.41
C ARG A 214 -41.17 -9.92 -41.46
N ALA A 215 -42.12 -9.44 -40.64
CA ALA A 215 -43.60 -9.55 -40.74
C ALA A 215 -44.22 -8.81 -39.53
N GLU A 216 -45.42 -8.23 -39.49
CA GLU A 216 -46.34 -7.70 -40.53
C GLU A 216 -47.28 -6.67 -39.85
N THR A 217 -48.09 -5.93 -40.62
CA THR A 217 -48.91 -4.80 -40.12
C THR A 217 -50.27 -5.21 -39.56
N THR A 218 -50.60 -4.78 -38.33
CA THR A 218 -52.00 -4.62 -37.86
C THR A 218 -52.13 -3.43 -36.89
N ALA A 219 -53.13 -2.57 -37.06
CA ALA A 219 -53.54 -1.52 -36.12
C ALA A 219 -54.87 -1.93 -35.42
N ILE A 220 -55.47 -1.28 -34.42
CA ILE A 220 -55.57 0.12 -33.92
C ILE A 220 -56.06 0.03 -32.43
N PRO A 221 -56.47 1.07 -31.66
CA PRO A 221 -56.34 2.54 -31.77
C PRO A 221 -55.89 3.26 -30.46
N THR A 222 -55.82 4.60 -30.55
CA THR A 222 -55.63 5.62 -29.50
C THR A 222 -56.70 5.70 -28.39
N SER A 223 -56.29 6.10 -27.18
CA SER A 223 -56.95 7.18 -26.41
C SER A 223 -56.04 7.75 -25.29
N PRO A 224 -56.21 9.01 -24.85
CA PRO A 224 -55.17 9.77 -24.15
C PRO A 224 -55.33 9.84 -22.62
N VAL A 225 -54.21 10.03 -21.91
CA VAL A 225 -54.20 10.49 -20.51
C VAL A 225 -53.78 11.96 -20.45
N ARG A 226 -54.53 12.70 -19.64
CA ARG A 226 -54.59 14.16 -19.56
C ARG A 226 -53.42 14.71 -18.71
N ALA A 227 -52.75 15.75 -19.19
CA ALA A 227 -51.79 16.49 -18.38
C ALA A 227 -52.51 17.42 -17.41
N GLU A 228 -52.04 17.49 -16.15
CA GLU A 228 -52.45 18.50 -15.18
C GLU A 228 -51.24 19.35 -14.77
N THR A 229 -51.40 20.66 -14.85
CA THR A 229 -50.30 21.64 -14.81
C THR A 229 -50.26 22.31 -13.44
N VAL A 230 -49.13 22.24 -12.74
CA VAL A 230 -48.92 22.98 -11.49
C VAL A 230 -48.32 24.37 -11.81
N PRO A 231 -48.98 25.49 -11.45
CA PRO A 231 -48.47 26.82 -11.76
C PRO A 231 -47.42 27.29 -10.74
N ILE A 232 -46.29 27.78 -11.26
CA ILE A 232 -45.24 28.45 -10.47
C ILE A 232 -45.64 29.90 -10.25
N ARG A 233 -45.73 30.36 -8.99
CA ARG A 233 -45.73 31.80 -8.68
C ARG A 233 -44.28 32.32 -8.71
N ARG A 234 -44.06 33.41 -9.43
CA ARG A 234 -42.97 34.36 -9.16
C ARG A 234 -43.58 35.74 -8.89
N GLY A 235 -43.17 36.32 -7.78
CA GLY A 235 -43.19 37.75 -7.44
C GLY A 235 -41.83 38.07 -6.84
#